data_AF-A0A6N8WM22-F1
#
_entry.id   AF-A0A6N8WM22-F1
#
_cell.length_a   1.000
_cell.length_b   1.000
_cell.length_c   1.000
_cell.angle_alpha   90.00
_cell.angle_beta   90.00
_cell.angle_gamma   90.00
#
_symmetry.space_group_name_H-M   'P 1'
#
loop_
_entity.id
_entity.type
_entity.pdbx_description
1 polymer ?
#
loop_
_entity_poly.entity_id
_entity_poly.type
_entity_poly.pdbx_seq_one_letter_code
_entity_poly.pdbx_strand_id
1 'polypeptide(L)' 'ARTVDLLAVDDALQRLAHLDSEQAKLVELRFFGGLTIEECAEALSISPATVKRHWTVARAWLQREISRDQADGC' A
#
# COMPACT_ATOMS: atom_id res chain seq x y z
N ALA A 1 20.12 6.08 -6.75
CA ALA A 1 19.05 5.84 -5.76
C ALA A 1 17.73 5.98 -6.47
N ARG A 2 16.82 5.00 -6.40
CA ARG A 2 15.46 5.15 -6.96
C ARG A 2 14.71 6.07 -6.01
N THR A 3 14.59 7.34 -6.37
CA THR A 3 13.70 8.30 -5.71
C THR A 3 12.29 7.79 -5.89
N VAL A 4 11.72 7.20 -4.84
CA VAL A 4 10.29 6.91 -4.79
C VAL A 4 9.59 8.26 -4.83
N ASP A 5 8.87 8.52 -5.91
CA ASP A 5 8.05 9.71 -6.01
C ASP A 5 6.88 9.57 -5.04
N LEU A 6 6.91 10.35 -3.96
CA LEU A 6 5.87 10.34 -2.94
C LEU A 6 4.52 10.75 -3.52
N LEU A 7 4.48 11.59 -4.55
CA LEU A 7 3.23 11.96 -5.23
C LEU A 7 2.66 10.77 -5.99
N ALA A 8 3.48 10.04 -6.75
CA ALA A 8 3.03 8.83 -7.45
C ALA A 8 2.56 7.73 -6.49
N VAL A 9 3.18 7.64 -5.30
CA VAL A 9 2.70 6.74 -4.23
C VAL A 9 1.35 7.21 -3.68
N ASP A 10 1.19 8.50 -3.41
CA ASP A 10 -0.07 9.07 -2.91
C ASP A 10 -1.22 8.84 -3.90
N ASP A 11 -1.02 9.16 -5.18
CA ASP A 11 -2.01 8.93 -6.24
C ASP A 11 -2.37 7.44 -6.38
N ALA A 12 -1.36 6.56 -6.39
CA ALA A 12 -1.59 5.12 -6.44
C ALA A 12 -2.35 4.64 -5.19
N LEU A 13 -2.03 5.15 -4.01
CA LEU A 13 -2.71 4.80 -2.77
C LEU A 13 -4.16 5.30 -2.77
N GLN A 14 -4.44 6.50 -3.27
CA GLN A 14 -5.81 6.99 -3.44
C GLN A 14 -6.60 6.08 -4.38
N ARG A 15 -6.02 5.64 -5.51
CA ARG A 15 -6.65 4.66 -6.42
C ARG A 15 -6.89 3.32 -5.71
N LEU A 16 -5.94 2.84 -4.91
CA LEU A 16 -6.12 1.63 -4.10
C LEU A 16 -7.26 1.79 -3.10
N ALA A 17 -7.40 2.94 -2.45
CA ALA A 17 -8.46 3.19 -1.47
C ALA A 17 -9.87 3.12 -2.08
N HIS A 18 -10.01 3.47 -3.37
CA HIS A 18 -11.26 3.32 -4.11
C HIS A 18 -11.56 1.85 -4.48
N LEU A 19 -10.52 1.03 -4.68
CA LEU A 19 -10.66 -0.38 -5.03
C LEU A 19 -10.86 -1.27 -3.79
N ASP A 20 -10.05 -1.05 -2.77
CA ASP A 20 -10.01 -1.81 -1.52
C ASP A 20 -9.47 -0.91 -0.39
N SER A 21 -10.41 -0.36 0.39
CA SER A 21 -10.10 0.53 1.50
C SER A 21 -9.32 -0.15 2.63
N GLU A 22 -9.45 -1.47 2.82
CA GLU A 22 -8.69 -2.19 3.86
C GLU A 22 -7.23 -2.34 3.47
N GLN A 23 -6.96 -2.67 2.20
CA GLN A 23 -5.60 -2.74 1.68
C GLN A 23 -4.91 -1.38 1.66
N ALA A 24 -5.63 -0.32 1.29
CA ALA A 24 -5.09 1.04 1.34
C ALA A 24 -4.71 1.45 2.77
N LYS A 25 -5.59 1.22 3.74
CA LYS A 25 -5.31 1.52 5.15
C LYS A 25 -4.14 0.72 5.70
N LEU A 26 -4.01 -0.55 5.28
CA LEU A 26 -2.86 -1.36 5.64
C LEU A 26 -1.54 -0.79 5.08
N VAL A 27 -1.56 -0.29 3.84
CA VAL A 27 -0.40 0.38 3.25
C VAL A 27 -0.09 1.65 4.02
N GLU A 28 -1.09 2.47 4.36
CA GLU A 28 -0.88 3.69 5.14
C GLU A 28 -0.15 3.40 6.45
N LEU A 29 -0.67 2.45 7.23
CA LEU A 29 -0.11 2.08 8.52
C LEU A 29 1.33 1.58 8.40
N ARG A 30 1.68 0.81 7.37
CA ARG A 30 3.04 0.30 7.21
C ARG A 30 4.01 1.31 6.61
N PHE A 31 3.61 2.02 5.56
CA PHE A 31 4.50 2.87 4.78
C PHE A 31 4.67 4.24 5.42
N PHE A 32 3.58 4.85 5.88
CA PHE A 32 3.60 6.16 6.52
C PHE A 32 3.65 6.05 8.04
N GLY A 33 2.96 5.06 8.63
CA GLY A 33 2.97 4.83 10.07
C GLY A 33 4.19 4.04 10.58
N GLY A 34 4.88 3.29 9.71
CA GLY A 34 6.01 2.44 10.11
C GLY A 34 5.63 1.20 10.91
N LEU A 35 4.34 0.81 10.94
CA LEU A 35 3.85 -0.32 11.74
C LEU A 35 4.30 -1.68 11.18
N THR A 36 4.51 -2.62 12.09
CA THR A 36 4.79 -4.04 11.82
C THR A 36 3.52 -4.81 11.40
N ILE A 37 3.65 -6.10 11.06
CA ILE A 37 2.46 -6.94 10.72
C ILE A 37 1.57 -7.06 11.95
N GLU A 38 2.17 -7.28 13.11
CA GLU A 38 1.45 -7.49 14.37
C GLU A 38 0.72 -6.23 14.81
N GLU A 39 1.38 -5.07 14.77
CA GLU A 39 0.73 -3.79 15.10
C GLU A 39 -0.40 -3.45 14.12
N CYS A 40 -0.24 -3.72 12.82
CA CYS A 40 -1.33 -3.57 11.86
C CYS A 40 -2.49 -4.54 12.13
N ALA A 41 -2.19 -5.77 12.54
CA ALA A 41 -3.20 -6.77 12.87
C ALA A 41 -4.04 -6.34 14.07
N GLU A 42 -3.40 -5.79 15.09
CA GLU A 42 -4.08 -5.22 16.26
C GLU A 42 -4.90 -3.98 15.87
N ALA A 43 -4.31 -3.03 15.14
CA ALA A 43 -4.96 -1.79 14.74
C ALA A 43 -6.19 -2.02 13.84
N LEU A 44 -6.16 -3.06 12.99
CA LEU A 44 -7.24 -3.42 12.09
C LEU A 44 -8.14 -4.53 12.67
N SER A 45 -7.84 -5.06 13.85
CA SER A 45 -8.56 -6.17 14.50
C SER A 45 -8.76 -7.40 13.59
N ILE A 46 -7.72 -7.75 12.82
CA ILE A 46 -7.71 -8.92 11.92
C ILE A 46 -6.50 -9.81 12.20
N SER A 47 -6.52 -11.04 11.70
CA SER A 47 -5.40 -11.97 11.94
C SER A 47 -4.11 -11.51 11.26
N PRO A 48 -2.92 -11.71 11.87
CA PRO A 48 -1.63 -11.42 11.23
C PRO A 48 -1.44 -12.13 9.88
N ALA A 49 -2.06 -13.31 9.71
CA ALA A 49 -2.06 -14.03 8.44
C ALA A 49 -2.84 -13.28 7.35
N THR A 50 -4.01 -12.73 7.69
CA THR A 50 -4.80 -11.86 6.81
C THR A 50 -4.01 -10.61 6.43
N VAL A 51 -3.39 -9.95 7.41
CA VAL A 51 -2.52 -8.78 7.16
C VAL A 51 -1.39 -9.12 6.19
N LYS A 52 -0.66 -10.22 6.41
CA LYS A 52 0.42 -10.65 5.48
C LYS A 52 -0.09 -10.84 4.06
N ARG A 53 -1.27 -11.46 3.89
CA ARG A 53 -1.88 -11.68 2.58
C ARG A 53 -2.27 -10.36 1.92
N HIS A 54 -2.99 -9.49 2.63
CA HIS A 54 -3.42 -8.19 2.13
C HIS A 54 -2.21 -7.32 1.79
N TRP A 55 -1.19 -7.31 2.64
CA TRP A 55 0.05 -6.57 2.41
C TRP A 55 0.77 -7.02 1.14
N THR A 56 0.86 -8.33 0.90
CA THR A 56 1.51 -8.88 -0.29
C THR A 56 0.78 -8.45 -1.56
N VAL A 57 -0.56 -8.50 -1.56
CA VAL A 57 -1.39 -8.08 -2.69
C VAL A 57 -1.27 -6.57 -2.91
N ALA A 58 -1.46 -5.77 -1.86
CA ALA A 58 -1.43 -4.30 -1.93
C ALA A 58 -0.06 -3.79 -2.42
N ARG A 59 1.04 -4.37 -1.91
CA ARG A 59 2.40 -4.00 -2.33
C ARG A 59 2.66 -4.35 -3.79
N ALA A 60 2.22 -5.52 -4.25
CA ALA A 60 2.38 -5.92 -5.65
C ALA A 60 1.56 -5.02 -6.58
N TRP A 61 0.34 -4.68 -6.17
CA TRP A 61 -0.53 -3.76 -6.90
C TRP A 61 0.08 -2.36 -6.99
N LEU A 62 0.56 -1.79 -5.87
CA LEU A 62 1.20 -0.46 -5.83
C LEU A 62 2.44 -0.39 -6.72
N GLN A 63 3.30 -1.41 -6.67
CA GLN A 63 4.47 -1.46 -7.54
C GLN A 63 4.09 -1.44 -9.03
N ARG A 64 3.04 -2.16 -9.40
CA ARG A 64 2.52 -2.15 -10.76
C ARG A 64 1.96 -0.79 -11.14
N GLU A 65 1.19 -0.16 -10.26
CA GLU A 65 0.53 1.11 -10.58
C GLU A 65 1.51 2.27 -10.67
N ILE A 66 2.47 2.35 -9.75
CA ILE A 66 3.56 3.34 -9.80
C ILE A 66 4.44 3.15 -11.04
N SER A 67 4.62 1.89 -11.49
CA SER A 67 5.38 1.61 -12.72
C SER A 67 4.60 1.97 -13.98
N ARG A 68 3.26 1.87 -13.96
CA ARG A 68 2.37 2.33 -15.03
C ARG A 68 2.37 3.86 -15.11
N ASP A 69 2.21 4.54 -13.99
CA ASP A 69 2.14 6.00 -13.91
C ASP A 69 3.43 6.65 -14.46
N GLN A 70 4.60 6.06 -14.13
CA GLN A 70 5.88 6.46 -14.72
C GLN A 70 6.01 6.21 -16.24
N ALA A 71 5.23 5.29 -16.80
CA ALA A 71 5.23 4.99 -18.24
C ALA A 71 4.21 5.85 -19.01
N ASP A 72 3.11 6.24 -18.36
CA ASP A 72 2.03 7.06 -18.94
C ASP A 72 2.36 8.58 -18.89
N GLY A 73 3.40 8.99 -18.15
CA GLY A 73 3.89 10.38 -18.06
C GLY A 73 4.88 10.83 -19.16
N CYS A 74 4.91 10.18 -20.33
CA CYS A 74 5.77 10.49 -21.47
C CYS A 74 4.98 11.01 -22.67
#